data_AF-A0A1W9SNA9-F1
#
_entry.id   AF-A0A1W9SNA9-F1
#
_cell.length_a   1.000
_cell.length_b   1.000
_cell.length_c   1.000
_cell.angle_alpha   90.00
_cell.angle_beta   90.00
_cell.angle_gamma   90.00
#
_symmetry.space_group_name_H-M   'P 1'
#
loop_
_entity.id
_entity.type
_entity.pdbx_description
1 polymer ?
#
loop_
_entity_poly.entity_id
_entity_poly.type
_entity_poly.pdbx_seq_one_letter_code
_entity_poly.pdbx_strand_id
1 'polypeptide(L)'
;MERNFFTSITAGYFTNYVYGIDFELGKFLMGDKLLIKGKISYTGNMMYLKKGTKSIWTSKIYDEKTVEYSDMYYLSGDIGIEYRFPEYDLTAGISYGKFLYFKEAWKFEFTRQFDEFNIGFVATNIDEGTNVGFQMAIPIYPKKYKTKNFRIRPSSYFQYTYFANSNMVSEYNNGNSLSKFFGNVNPYFIKNQLSEDINW
;
A
#
# COMPACT_ATOMS: atom_id res chain seq x y z
N MET A 1 -4.19 24.44 17.35
CA MET A 1 -3.61 24.19 16.00
C MET A 1 -3.92 22.76 15.65
N GLU A 2 -4.79 22.52 14.67
CA GLU A 2 -5.01 21.16 14.16
C GLU A 2 -3.73 20.66 13.49
N ARG A 3 -3.27 19.46 13.88
CA ARG A 3 -2.11 18.81 13.28
C ARG A 3 -2.54 18.12 11.99
N ASN A 4 -2.44 18.84 10.88
CA ASN A 4 -2.82 18.33 9.56
C ASN A 4 -1.61 17.73 8.81
N PHE A 5 -0.62 17.22 9.56
CA PHE A 5 0.62 16.71 9.01
C PHE A 5 0.89 15.31 9.53
N PHE A 6 1.24 14.43 8.63
CA PHE A 6 1.57 13.04 8.91
C PHE A 6 2.99 12.74 8.46
N THR A 7 3.65 11.89 9.24
CA THR A 7 4.97 11.37 8.91
C THR A 7 5.06 9.94 9.39
N SER A 8 5.64 9.07 8.55
CA SER A 8 5.92 7.68 8.86
C SER A 8 7.36 7.36 8.46
N ILE A 9 8.05 6.65 9.34
CA ILE A 9 9.35 6.05 9.07
C ILE A 9 9.23 4.57 9.40
N THR A 10 9.53 3.72 8.43
CA THR A 10 9.48 2.27 8.61
C THR A 10 10.80 1.66 8.15
N ALA A 11 11.39 0.80 8.96
CA ALA A 11 12.59 0.04 8.60
C ALA A 11 12.36 -1.44 8.86
N GLY A 12 12.78 -2.31 7.93
CA GLY A 12 12.66 -3.75 8.13
C GLY A 12 12.58 -4.53 6.83
N TYR A 13 11.89 -5.68 6.92
CA TYR A 13 11.62 -6.58 5.80
C TYR A 13 10.16 -6.46 5.38
N PHE A 14 9.94 -6.31 4.08
CA PHE A 14 8.66 -6.01 3.46
C PHE A 14 8.25 -7.11 2.48
N THR A 15 7.05 -6.99 1.90
CA THR A 15 6.60 -7.93 0.87
C THR A 15 7.52 -7.91 -0.36
N ASN A 16 7.41 -8.93 -1.21
CA ASN A 16 8.19 -9.06 -2.45
C ASN A 16 9.71 -9.12 -2.22
N TYR A 17 10.12 -9.71 -1.09
CA TYR A 17 11.52 -9.92 -0.73
C TYR A 17 12.33 -8.63 -0.57
N VAL A 18 11.67 -7.49 -0.31
CA VAL A 18 12.34 -6.20 -0.17
C VAL A 18 12.71 -5.97 1.29
N TYR A 19 13.91 -5.45 1.56
CA TYR A 19 14.27 -4.91 2.88
C TYR A 19 14.78 -3.49 2.73
N GLY A 20 14.61 -2.68 3.78
CA GLY A 20 15.21 -1.34 3.80
C GLY A 20 14.48 -0.36 4.69
N ILE A 21 14.58 0.92 4.30
CA ILE A 21 14.02 2.06 5.01
C ILE A 21 13.07 2.81 4.09
N ASP A 22 11.92 3.16 4.63
CA ASP A 22 10.83 3.86 3.97
C ASP A 22 10.44 5.10 4.77
N PHE A 23 10.32 6.22 4.09
CA PHE A 23 9.88 7.49 4.65
C PHE A 23 8.69 8.01 3.84
N GLU A 24 7.59 8.31 4.53
CA GLU A 24 6.38 8.87 3.94
C GLU A 24 5.98 10.12 4.71
N LEU A 25 5.64 11.17 3.98
CA LEU A 25 5.17 12.44 4.52
C LEU A 25 3.86 12.83 3.83
N GLY A 26 3.00 13.56 4.53
CA GLY A 26 1.90 14.21 3.85
C GLY A 26 1.16 15.22 4.69
N LYS A 27 0.37 16.02 3.99
CA LYS A 27 -0.35 17.15 4.54
C LYS A 27 -1.80 17.11 4.09
N PHE A 28 -2.70 17.16 5.07
CA PHE A 28 -4.13 17.27 4.84
C PHE A 28 -4.54 18.73 4.68
N LEU A 29 -5.42 18.98 3.74
CA LEU A 29 -5.89 20.28 3.30
C LEU A 29 -7.40 20.20 3.05
N MET A 30 -8.05 21.37 2.95
CA MET A 30 -9.48 21.49 2.62
C MET A 30 -10.39 20.72 3.61
N GLY A 31 -10.06 20.77 4.91
CA GLY A 31 -10.78 20.02 5.94
C GLY A 31 -10.67 18.51 5.76
N ASP A 32 -9.46 18.00 5.50
CA ASP A 32 -9.18 16.57 5.28
C ASP A 32 -9.86 15.94 4.06
N LYS A 33 -10.16 16.76 3.04
CA LYS A 33 -10.61 16.26 1.72
C LYS A 33 -9.48 16.10 0.73
N LEU A 34 -8.38 16.85 0.91
CA LEU A 34 -7.24 16.83 0.02
C LEU A 34 -6.00 16.38 0.81
N LEU A 35 -5.29 15.39 0.30
CA LEU A 35 -4.00 14.95 0.81
C LEU A 35 -2.94 15.21 -0.26
N ILE A 36 -1.88 15.91 0.12
CA ILE A 36 -0.63 15.95 -0.66
C ILE A 36 0.37 15.07 0.08
N LYS A 37 0.97 14.11 -0.63
CA LYS A 37 1.88 13.11 -0.04
C LYS A 37 3.17 12.98 -0.85
N GLY A 38 4.23 12.57 -0.17
CA GLY A 38 5.50 12.22 -0.78
C GLY A 38 6.11 11.04 -0.05
N LYS A 39 6.74 10.16 -0.82
CA LYS A 39 7.40 8.96 -0.32
C LYS A 39 8.81 8.87 -0.89
N ILE A 40 9.74 8.44 -0.05
CA ILE A 40 11.10 8.09 -0.46
C ILE A 40 11.53 6.83 0.27
N SER A 41 12.22 5.96 -0.45
CA SER A 41 12.61 4.66 0.07
C SER A 41 13.98 4.26 -0.45
N TYR A 42 14.76 3.66 0.42
CA TYR A 42 16.06 3.11 0.09
C TYR A 42 16.06 1.63 0.45
N THR A 43 16.19 0.77 -0.56
CA THR A 43 15.85 -0.65 -0.44
C THR A 43 16.83 -1.56 -1.18
N GLY A 44 16.84 -2.83 -0.77
CA GLY A 44 17.51 -3.97 -1.39
C GLY A 44 16.60 -5.20 -1.37
N ASN A 45 17.06 -6.30 -1.97
CA ASN A 45 16.34 -7.58 -1.94
C ASN A 45 16.97 -8.54 -0.93
N MET A 46 16.16 -9.29 -0.19
CA MET A 46 16.58 -10.33 0.74
C MET A 46 15.63 -11.53 0.69
N MET A 47 16.17 -12.74 0.61
CA MET A 47 15.38 -13.98 0.61
C MET A 47 16.02 -15.06 1.45
N TYR A 48 15.17 -15.92 2.00
CA TYR A 48 15.58 -17.14 2.69
C TYR A 48 15.50 -18.34 1.75
N LEU A 49 16.64 -18.94 1.45
CA LEU A 49 16.77 -20.11 0.59
C LEU A 49 16.87 -21.39 1.42
N LYS A 50 16.09 -22.40 1.02
CA LYS A 50 16.22 -23.75 1.55
C LYS A 50 17.42 -24.46 0.91
N LYS A 51 18.04 -25.39 1.62
CA LYS A 51 19.06 -26.30 1.07
C LYS A 51 18.62 -26.90 -0.27
N GLY A 52 19.51 -26.92 -1.24
CA GLY A 52 19.27 -27.44 -2.58
C GLY A 52 18.48 -26.50 -3.49
N THR A 53 18.15 -25.28 -3.04
CA THR A 53 17.51 -24.26 -3.88
C THR A 53 18.57 -23.52 -4.68
N LYS A 54 18.34 -23.37 -5.99
CA LYS A 54 19.16 -22.51 -6.84
C LYS A 54 18.83 -21.04 -6.57
N SER A 55 19.84 -20.26 -6.26
CA SER A 55 19.73 -18.80 -6.17
C SER A 55 19.31 -18.19 -7.49
N ILE A 56 18.41 -17.21 -7.42
CA ILE A 56 18.02 -16.40 -8.58
C ILE A 56 19.05 -15.32 -8.93
N TRP A 57 19.94 -14.95 -8.00
CA TRP A 57 20.92 -13.87 -8.18
C TRP A 57 22.32 -14.38 -8.53
N THR A 58 22.77 -15.43 -7.85
CA THR A 58 24.12 -15.98 -8.01
C THR A 58 24.15 -17.21 -8.91
N SER A 59 22.98 -17.78 -9.23
CA SER A 59 22.83 -19.09 -9.89
C SER A 59 23.50 -20.26 -9.14
N LYS A 60 23.99 -20.06 -7.91
CA LYS A 60 24.58 -21.10 -7.07
C LYS A 60 23.49 -21.92 -6.40
N ILE A 61 23.79 -23.19 -6.14
CA ILE A 61 22.96 -24.07 -5.30
C ILE A 61 23.64 -24.11 -3.94
N TYR A 62 22.90 -23.79 -2.88
CA TYR A 62 23.41 -23.82 -1.52
C TYR A 62 23.17 -25.18 -0.88
N ASP A 63 24.23 -25.77 -0.32
CA ASP A 63 24.19 -27.05 0.39
C ASP A 63 23.64 -26.93 1.82
N GLU A 64 23.34 -25.72 2.25
CA GLU A 64 22.75 -25.37 3.54
C GLU A 64 21.64 -24.33 3.39
N LYS A 65 20.96 -24.03 4.50
CA LYS A 65 19.96 -22.96 4.55
C LYS A 65 20.68 -21.62 4.56
N THR A 66 20.38 -20.76 3.61
CA THR A 66 21.13 -19.51 3.40
C THR A 66 20.19 -18.33 3.28
N VAL A 67 20.58 -17.19 3.88
CA VAL A 67 19.96 -15.90 3.61
C VAL A 67 20.78 -15.22 2.53
N GLU A 68 20.16 -14.93 1.39
CA GLU A 68 20.75 -14.08 0.37
C GLU A 68 20.21 -12.67 0.52
N TYR A 69 21.09 -11.68 0.40
CA TYR A 69 20.72 -10.27 0.35
C TYR A 69 21.57 -9.55 -0.69
N SER A 70 20.97 -8.54 -1.33
CA SER A 70 21.69 -7.59 -2.17
C SER A 70 22.11 -6.39 -1.33
N ASP A 71 23.10 -5.63 -1.80
CA ASP A 71 23.31 -4.28 -1.30
C ASP A 71 22.03 -3.44 -1.48
N MET A 72 21.86 -2.42 -0.66
CA MET A 72 20.78 -1.45 -0.81
C MET A 72 21.19 -0.45 -1.89
N TYR A 73 20.60 -0.54 -3.09
CA TYR A 73 20.90 0.40 -4.19
C TYR A 73 19.65 0.93 -4.87
N TYR A 74 18.46 0.44 -4.49
CA TYR A 74 17.21 0.95 -5.04
C TYR A 74 16.76 2.17 -4.24
N LEU A 75 17.00 3.36 -4.80
CA LEU A 75 16.37 4.59 -4.37
C LEU A 75 15.08 4.80 -5.18
N SER A 76 13.93 4.66 -4.52
CA SER A 76 12.60 4.88 -5.08
C SER A 76 11.90 6.02 -4.36
N GLY A 77 10.93 6.64 -5.00
CA GLY A 77 10.11 7.67 -4.38
C GLY A 77 9.07 8.22 -5.34
N ASP A 78 7.97 8.71 -4.78
CA ASP A 78 6.86 9.27 -5.52
C ASP A 78 6.27 10.48 -4.78
N ILE A 79 5.62 11.34 -5.55
CA ILE A 79 4.77 12.41 -5.02
C ILE A 79 3.37 12.22 -5.56
N GLY A 80 2.37 12.53 -4.73
CA GLY A 80 0.99 12.31 -5.10
C GLY A 80 0.02 13.25 -4.42
N ILE A 81 -1.16 13.30 -5.01
CA ILE A 81 -2.31 14.06 -4.52
C ILE A 81 -3.51 13.11 -4.50
N GLU A 82 -4.25 13.11 -3.40
CA GLU A 82 -5.52 12.39 -3.26
C GLU A 82 -6.62 13.35 -2.85
N TYR A 83 -7.78 13.22 -3.49
CA TYR A 83 -8.97 13.97 -3.17
C TYR A 83 -10.14 13.04 -2.85
N ARG A 84 -10.79 13.29 -1.72
CA ARG A 84 -11.99 12.58 -1.28
C ARG A 84 -13.23 13.39 -1.65
N PHE A 85 -14.15 12.75 -2.36
CA PHE A 85 -15.51 13.20 -2.62
C PHE A 85 -16.43 12.58 -1.55
N PRO A 86 -16.78 13.31 -0.48
CA PRO A 86 -17.52 12.77 0.66
C PRO A 86 -18.93 12.29 0.30
N GLU A 87 -19.56 12.92 -0.69
CA GLU A 87 -20.94 12.63 -1.08
C GLU A 87 -21.09 11.23 -1.71
N TYR A 88 -19.99 10.64 -2.18
CA TYR A 88 -19.97 9.35 -2.88
C TYR A 88 -19.09 8.30 -2.20
N ASP A 89 -18.45 8.65 -1.07
CA ASP A 89 -17.38 7.88 -0.43
C ASP A 89 -16.31 7.41 -1.43
N LEU A 90 -15.95 8.32 -2.33
CA LEU A 90 -15.02 8.10 -3.41
C LEU A 90 -13.73 8.86 -3.16
N THR A 91 -12.59 8.20 -3.32
CA THR A 91 -11.27 8.82 -3.31
C THR A 91 -10.62 8.66 -4.67
N ALA A 92 -10.19 9.77 -5.26
CA ALA A 92 -9.40 9.79 -6.48
C ALA A 92 -7.97 10.24 -6.15
N GLY A 93 -6.98 9.53 -6.69
CA GLY A 93 -5.57 9.77 -6.44
C GLY A 93 -4.79 9.77 -7.74
N ILE A 94 -3.78 10.63 -7.79
CA ILE A 94 -2.75 10.63 -8.82
C ILE A 94 -1.38 10.72 -8.13
N SER A 95 -0.42 9.94 -8.61
CA SER A 95 0.98 10.03 -8.19
C SER A 95 1.93 9.85 -9.35
N TYR A 96 3.12 10.41 -9.22
CA TYR A 96 4.20 10.28 -10.17
C TYR A 96 5.51 10.06 -9.43
N GLY A 97 6.32 9.14 -9.94
CA GLY A 97 7.65 8.91 -9.38
C GLY A 97 8.29 7.64 -9.88
N LYS A 98 9.33 7.26 -9.16
CA LYS A 98 10.16 6.09 -9.41
C LYS A 98 9.80 5.00 -8.42
N PHE A 99 9.27 3.90 -8.94
CA PHE A 99 8.89 2.71 -8.17
C PHE A 99 10.04 1.70 -8.13
N LEU A 100 9.83 0.50 -7.55
CA LEU A 100 10.88 -0.53 -7.50
C LEU A 100 11.43 -0.83 -8.90
N TYR A 101 12.73 -1.16 -8.96
CA TYR A 101 13.46 -1.43 -10.20
C TYR A 101 13.60 -0.22 -11.15
N PHE A 102 13.64 0.99 -10.59
CA PHE A 102 13.88 2.25 -11.31
C PHE A 102 12.81 2.61 -12.35
N LYS A 103 11.63 1.99 -12.29
CA LYS A 103 10.55 2.27 -13.22
C LYS A 103 9.85 3.58 -12.85
N GLU A 104 9.85 4.52 -13.77
CA GLU A 104 9.11 5.76 -13.62
C GLU A 104 7.67 5.55 -14.10
N ALA A 105 6.70 5.97 -13.30
CA ALA A 105 5.30 5.73 -13.60
C ALA A 105 4.41 6.87 -13.15
N TRP A 106 3.37 7.15 -13.94
CA TRP A 106 2.15 7.78 -13.47
C TRP A 106 1.22 6.69 -12.92
N LYS A 107 0.64 6.94 -11.75
CA LYS A 107 -0.33 6.05 -11.13
C LYS A 107 -1.60 6.82 -10.79
N PHE A 108 -2.72 6.30 -11.26
CA PHE A 108 -4.07 6.81 -11.00
C PHE A 108 -4.84 5.77 -10.21
N GLU A 109 -5.51 6.21 -9.14
CA GLU A 109 -6.27 5.34 -8.26
C GLU A 109 -7.66 5.95 -8.03
N PHE A 110 -8.70 5.14 -8.20
CA PHE A 110 -10.07 5.52 -7.87
C PHE A 110 -10.63 4.44 -6.97
N THR A 111 -10.93 4.77 -5.72
CA THR A 111 -11.44 3.81 -4.74
C THR A 111 -12.72 4.33 -4.13
N ARG A 112 -13.79 3.55 -4.25
CA ARG A 112 -15.05 3.78 -3.55
C ARG A 112 -15.14 2.86 -2.35
N GLN A 113 -15.52 3.43 -1.21
CA GLN A 113 -15.76 2.70 0.02
C GLN A 113 -17.27 2.52 0.20
N PHE A 114 -17.69 1.29 0.44
CA PHE A 114 -19.07 0.90 0.70
C PHE A 114 -19.09 0.24 2.08
N ASP A 115 -19.38 1.05 3.10
CA ASP A 115 -19.16 0.63 4.49
C ASP A 115 -17.75 0.02 4.63
N GLU A 116 -17.60 -1.24 5.03
CA GLU A 116 -16.29 -1.88 5.16
C GLU A 116 -15.70 -2.44 3.86
N PHE A 117 -16.44 -2.45 2.77
CA PHE A 117 -15.95 -2.96 1.48
C PHE A 117 -15.26 -1.85 0.70
N ASN A 118 -14.10 -2.13 0.13
CA ASN A 118 -13.46 -1.21 -0.83
C ASN A 118 -13.47 -1.83 -2.21
N ILE A 119 -13.88 -1.05 -3.21
CA ILE A 119 -13.77 -1.41 -4.63
C ILE A 119 -13.09 -0.24 -5.33
N GLY A 120 -12.09 -0.53 -6.14
CA GLY A 120 -11.37 0.50 -6.86
C GLY A 120 -10.79 0.06 -8.19
N PHE A 121 -10.33 1.04 -8.93
CA PHE A 121 -9.59 0.92 -10.17
C PHE A 121 -8.22 1.54 -9.99
N VAL A 122 -7.22 0.91 -10.59
CA VAL A 122 -5.85 1.40 -10.63
C VAL A 122 -5.40 1.43 -12.08
N ALA A 123 -4.75 2.51 -12.50
CA ALA A 123 -4.09 2.59 -13.79
C ALA A 123 -2.67 3.07 -13.60
N THR A 124 -1.73 2.43 -14.27
CA THR A 124 -0.31 2.80 -14.28
C THR A 124 0.12 3.04 -15.71
N ASN A 125 0.78 4.15 -15.97
CA ASN A 125 1.40 4.46 -17.25
C ASN A 125 2.91 4.57 -17.05
N ILE A 126 3.65 3.76 -17.80
CA ILE A 126 5.12 3.75 -17.86
C ILE A 126 5.53 3.88 -19.33
N ASP A 127 6.82 4.12 -19.59
CA ASP A 127 7.37 4.27 -20.94
C ASP A 127 7.06 3.06 -21.83
N GLU A 128 7.05 1.86 -21.27
CA GLU A 128 6.78 0.61 -22.00
C GLU A 128 5.28 0.33 -22.21
N GLY A 129 4.38 1.10 -21.60
CA GLY A 129 2.94 0.98 -21.83
C GLY A 129 2.05 1.34 -20.66
N THR A 130 0.75 1.14 -20.87
CA THR A 130 -0.28 1.37 -19.85
C THR A 130 -0.82 0.04 -19.33
N ASN A 131 -1.04 -0.03 -18.03
CA ASN A 131 -1.74 -1.12 -17.37
C ASN A 131 -2.92 -0.58 -16.57
N VAL A 132 -4.04 -1.29 -16.60
CA VAL A 132 -5.26 -0.95 -15.88
C VAL A 132 -5.70 -2.17 -15.11
N GLY A 133 -6.21 -1.96 -13.91
CA GLY A 133 -6.60 -3.01 -13.01
C GLY A 133 -7.76 -2.62 -12.12
N PHE A 134 -8.29 -3.63 -11.43
CA PHE A 134 -9.26 -3.46 -10.37
C PHE A 134 -8.68 -3.96 -9.05
N GLN A 135 -9.11 -3.35 -7.96
CA GLN A 135 -8.75 -3.73 -6.61
C GLN A 135 -10.00 -3.86 -5.75
N MET A 136 -10.00 -4.84 -4.87
CA MET A 136 -11.08 -5.08 -3.93
C MET A 136 -10.52 -5.45 -2.56
N ALA A 137 -11.14 -4.92 -1.51
CA ALA A 137 -10.87 -5.32 -0.14
C ALA A 137 -12.19 -5.71 0.54
N ILE A 138 -12.28 -6.97 0.97
CA ILE A 138 -13.46 -7.54 1.64
C ILE A 138 -13.11 -7.83 3.11
N PRO A 139 -13.93 -7.40 4.07
CA PRO A 139 -13.69 -7.71 5.48
C PRO A 139 -13.78 -9.22 5.76
N ILE A 140 -12.83 -9.74 6.53
CA ILE A 140 -12.84 -11.15 6.96
C ILE A 140 -13.52 -11.25 8.33
N TYR A 141 -14.52 -12.13 8.42
CA TYR A 141 -15.20 -12.46 9.67
C TYR A 141 -14.57 -13.70 10.32
N PRO A 142 -14.52 -13.80 11.66
CA PRO A 142 -15.11 -12.90 12.67
C PRO A 142 -14.17 -11.77 13.14
N LYS A 143 -14.72 -10.57 13.40
CA LYS A 143 -13.91 -9.37 13.76
C LYS A 143 -13.45 -9.31 15.22
N LYS A 144 -14.14 -10.02 16.12
CA LYS A 144 -13.89 -9.98 17.57
C LYS A 144 -13.16 -11.25 18.01
N TYR A 145 -11.88 -11.10 18.34
CA TYR A 145 -11.04 -12.18 18.85
C TYR A 145 -11.04 -12.13 20.39
N LYS A 146 -11.87 -12.98 21.02
CA LYS A 146 -11.91 -13.13 22.48
C LYS A 146 -10.78 -14.06 22.93
N THR A 147 -9.70 -13.52 23.50
CA THR A 147 -8.70 -14.33 24.22
C THR A 147 -8.04 -13.51 25.33
N LYS A 148 -7.77 -14.17 26.47
CA LYS A 148 -7.28 -13.54 27.72
C LYS A 148 -5.74 -13.54 27.85
N ASN A 149 -5.05 -14.49 27.20
CA ASN A 149 -3.60 -14.71 27.39
C ASN A 149 -2.79 -14.61 26.10
N PHE A 150 -3.37 -14.95 24.93
CA PHE A 150 -2.68 -14.91 23.65
C PHE A 150 -3.65 -14.49 22.54
N ARG A 151 -3.31 -13.46 21.75
CA ARG A 151 -4.18 -12.92 20.70
C ARG A 151 -3.55 -13.19 19.33
N ILE A 152 -4.20 -14.06 18.56
CA ILE A 152 -3.94 -14.18 17.12
C ILE A 152 -4.89 -13.21 16.44
N ARG A 153 -4.34 -12.25 15.69
CA ARG A 153 -5.12 -11.33 14.86
C ARG A 153 -4.77 -11.59 13.40
N PRO A 154 -5.61 -12.30 12.63
CA PRO A 154 -5.40 -12.41 11.20
C PRO A 154 -5.64 -11.06 10.53
N SER A 155 -5.35 -10.97 9.22
CA SER A 155 -5.69 -9.78 8.43
C SER A 155 -7.18 -9.45 8.58
N SER A 156 -7.51 -8.17 8.77
CA SER A 156 -8.90 -7.71 8.82
C SER A 156 -9.59 -7.80 7.46
N TYR A 157 -8.82 -7.83 6.37
CA TYR A 157 -9.32 -7.79 5.00
C TYR A 157 -8.67 -8.85 4.12
N PHE A 158 -9.46 -9.46 3.26
CA PHE A 158 -9.01 -10.11 2.04
C PHE A 158 -8.82 -9.02 0.99
N GLN A 159 -7.59 -8.88 0.48
CA GLN A 159 -7.25 -7.89 -0.55
C GLN A 159 -6.88 -8.62 -1.84
N TYR A 160 -7.46 -8.17 -2.95
CA TYR A 160 -7.20 -8.72 -4.27
C TYR A 160 -7.06 -7.60 -5.28
N THR A 161 -6.02 -7.70 -6.11
CA THR A 161 -5.75 -6.77 -7.20
C THR A 161 -5.52 -7.56 -8.47
N TYR A 162 -6.21 -7.18 -9.54
CA TYR A 162 -6.07 -7.76 -10.87
C TYR A 162 -5.67 -6.67 -11.85
N PHE A 163 -4.73 -6.98 -12.74
CA PHE A 163 -4.30 -6.11 -13.83
C PHE A 163 -4.59 -6.79 -15.17
N ALA A 164 -5.00 -6.00 -16.17
CA ALA A 164 -5.31 -6.49 -17.51
C ALA A 164 -4.07 -7.03 -18.23
N ASN A 165 -2.92 -6.40 -18.01
CA ASN A 165 -1.62 -6.87 -18.49
C ASN A 165 -0.75 -7.35 -17.31
N SER A 166 0.35 -8.04 -17.61
CA SER A 166 1.35 -8.41 -16.59
C SER A 166 1.70 -7.17 -15.75
N ASN A 167 1.66 -7.28 -14.42
CA ASN A 167 1.88 -6.12 -13.55
C ASN A 167 3.23 -5.46 -13.89
N MET A 168 3.16 -4.23 -14.40
CA MET A 168 4.31 -3.56 -15.00
C MET A 168 5.10 -2.73 -13.97
N VAL A 169 4.45 -2.40 -12.85
CA VAL A 169 5.01 -1.64 -11.72
C VAL A 169 5.04 -2.54 -10.49
N SER A 170 6.23 -2.71 -9.92
CA SER A 170 6.38 -3.45 -8.66
C SER A 170 6.36 -2.49 -7.49
N GLU A 171 5.57 -2.82 -6.47
CA GLU A 171 5.51 -2.11 -5.20
C GLU A 171 5.74 -3.12 -4.07
N TYR A 172 6.22 -2.66 -2.92
CA TYR A 172 6.20 -3.44 -1.69
C TYR A 172 5.26 -2.77 -0.69
N ASN A 173 4.71 -3.60 0.21
CA ASN A 173 3.88 -3.17 1.31
C ASN A 173 4.69 -3.30 2.60
N ASN A 174 4.91 -2.17 3.27
CA ASN A 174 5.60 -2.07 4.55
C ASN A 174 4.63 -1.99 5.74
N GLY A 175 3.33 -2.20 5.52
CA GLY A 175 2.28 -2.17 6.54
C GLY A 175 1.75 -0.77 6.87
N ASN A 176 2.45 0.29 6.46
CA ASN A 176 2.07 1.68 6.70
C ASN A 176 1.79 2.38 5.36
N SER A 177 0.67 3.07 5.25
CA SER A 177 0.37 3.85 4.05
C SER A 177 -0.52 5.01 4.41
N LEU A 178 -0.11 6.22 4.02
CA LEU A 178 -0.88 7.41 4.28
C LEU A 178 -2.22 7.40 3.55
N SER A 179 -2.31 6.80 2.36
CA SER A 179 -3.58 6.58 1.65
C SER A 179 -4.54 5.72 2.44
N LYS A 180 -4.05 4.63 3.07
CA LYS A 180 -4.87 3.77 3.93
C LYS A 180 -5.34 4.52 5.18
N PHE A 181 -4.48 5.35 5.77
CA PHE A 181 -4.86 6.22 6.88
C PHE A 181 -5.93 7.23 6.44
N PHE A 182 -5.69 7.94 5.33
CA PHE A 182 -6.60 8.93 4.77
C PHE A 182 -7.98 8.37 4.46
N GLY A 183 -8.07 7.14 3.98
CA GLY A 183 -9.34 6.45 3.77
C GLY A 183 -10.03 6.06 5.09
N ASN A 184 -9.33 5.32 5.95
CA ASN A 184 -9.94 4.63 7.09
C ASN A 184 -10.28 5.53 8.28
N VAL A 185 -9.55 6.64 8.46
CA VAL A 185 -9.78 7.57 9.58
C VAL A 185 -10.36 8.90 9.13
N ASN A 186 -10.86 9.00 7.89
CA ASN A 186 -11.44 10.25 7.40
C ASN A 186 -12.70 10.61 8.20
N PRO A 187 -12.81 11.83 8.75
CA PRO A 187 -13.99 12.25 9.49
C PRO A 187 -15.30 12.16 8.68
N TYR A 188 -15.24 12.43 7.37
CA TYR A 188 -16.42 12.35 6.51
C TYR A 188 -16.90 10.90 6.33
N PHE A 189 -15.98 9.95 6.19
CA PHE A 189 -16.30 8.53 6.10
C PHE A 189 -17.01 8.03 7.36
N ILE A 190 -16.41 8.32 8.52
CA ILE A 190 -16.93 7.90 9.82
C ILE A 190 -18.32 8.52 10.04
N LYS A 191 -18.52 9.78 9.63
CA LYS A 191 -19.81 10.46 9.75
C LYS A 191 -20.88 9.81 8.87
N ASN A 192 -20.57 9.46 7.62
CA ASN A 192 -21.52 8.81 6.71
C ASN A 192 -21.98 7.47 7.30
N GLN A 193 -21.05 6.64 7.79
CA GLN A 193 -21.37 5.36 8.45
C GLN A 193 -22.27 5.54 9.67
N LEU A 194 -21.95 6.50 10.56
CA LEU A 194 -22.77 6.78 11.75
C LEU A 194 -24.19 7.23 11.39
N SER A 195 -24.36 7.97 10.28
CA SER A 195 -25.68 8.42 9.86
C SER A 195 -26.54 7.30 9.26
N GLU A 196 -25.92 6.33 8.58
CA GLU A 196 -26.62 5.14 8.10
C GLU A 196 -27.05 4.24 9.27
N ASP A 197 -26.21 4.13 10.30
CA ASP A 197 -26.47 3.34 11.51
C ASP A 197 -27.55 3.91 12.46
N ILE A 198 -28.04 5.14 12.24
CA ILE A 198 -29.09 5.75 13.07
C ILE A 198 -30.47 5.65 12.40
N ASN A 199 -30.51 5.32 11.10
CA ASN A 199 -31.74 5.31 10.30
C ASN A 199 -32.34 3.90 10.08
N TRP A 200 -32.01 2.94 10.95
CA TRP A 200 -32.65 1.62 11.05
C TRP A 200 -33.40 1.44 12.37
#